data_AF-A0A2N5T0C7-F1
#
_entry.id   AF-A0A2N5T0C7-F1
#
_cell.length_a   1.000
_cell.length_b   1.000
_cell.length_c   1.000
_cell.angle_alpha   90.00
_cell.angle_beta   90.00
_cell.angle_gamma   90.00
#
_symmetry.space_group_name_H-M   'P 1'
#
loop_
_entity.id
_entity.type
_entity.pdbx_description
1 polymer ?
#
loop_
_entity_poly.entity_id
_entity_poly.type
_entity_poly.pdbx_seq_one_letter_code
_entity_poly.pdbx_strand_id
1 'polypeptide(L)'
;MSLDDTFWNNGLFYHCDAPWAIDPKVREGISYIHAINRTREEFELIAQELARAMGWAMDLHSVDLLERGDSDVPVNDVDRVQLPNLNRIEKTRVIMKELCMRLASHRELVTEWSDNFLWVWDHCHPKENENQAFIDSWRKLIQHISQTNVADLVDIDDADDALEDAVLEEVIEDGEEAEDDWMSDNDSNPDPAES
;
A
#
# COMPACT_ATOMS: atom_id res chain seq x y z
N MET A 1 -0.41 28.73 -27.58
CA MET A 1 -0.06 27.73 -28.61
C MET A 1 0.84 28.42 -29.64
N SER A 2 2.04 27.93 -29.95
CA SER A 2 2.87 28.50 -31.01
C SER A 2 2.36 28.08 -32.39
N LEU A 3 2.76 28.80 -33.44
CA LEU A 3 2.42 28.44 -34.83
C LEU A 3 3.03 27.10 -35.28
N ASP A 4 4.04 26.62 -34.55
CA ASP A 4 4.67 25.31 -34.76
C ASP A 4 3.95 24.15 -34.05
N ASP A 5 2.87 24.42 -33.32
CA ASP A 5 2.04 23.37 -32.71
C ASP A 5 1.40 22.50 -33.80
N THR A 6 1.35 21.19 -33.55
CA THR A 6 0.71 20.20 -34.41
C THR A 6 -0.73 20.53 -34.83
N PHE A 7 -1.44 21.35 -34.05
CA PHE A 7 -2.75 21.88 -34.40
C PHE A 7 -2.72 22.83 -35.62
N TRP A 8 -1.71 23.71 -35.69
CA TRP A 8 -1.54 24.68 -36.77
C TRP A 8 -0.76 24.10 -37.95
N ASN A 9 0.14 23.16 -37.66
CA ASN A 9 1.05 22.57 -38.62
C ASN A 9 1.31 21.09 -38.31
N ASN A 10 0.52 20.19 -38.89
CA ASN A 10 0.68 18.73 -38.68
C ASN A 10 1.67 18.07 -39.65
N GLY A 11 2.45 18.86 -40.40
CA GLY A 11 3.41 18.37 -41.39
C GLY A 11 2.82 17.86 -42.72
N LEU A 12 1.50 17.64 -42.80
CA LEU A 12 0.79 17.24 -44.02
C LEU A 12 0.00 18.40 -44.66
N PHE A 13 -0.54 19.32 -43.84
CA PHE A 13 -1.24 20.51 -44.31
C PHE A 13 -0.77 21.77 -43.57
N TYR A 14 -0.32 22.77 -44.32
CA TYR A 14 0.02 24.09 -43.79
C TYR A 14 -1.26 24.93 -43.70
N HIS A 15 -1.79 25.11 -42.49
CA HIS A 15 -2.96 25.96 -42.26
C HIS A 15 -2.60 27.40 -41.84
N CYS A 16 -1.31 27.75 -41.82
CA CYS A 16 -0.82 29.07 -41.41
C CYS A 16 -1.34 30.23 -42.28
N ASP A 17 -1.76 29.95 -43.52
CA ASP A 17 -2.34 30.94 -44.45
C ASP A 17 -3.89 30.97 -44.43
N ALA A 18 -4.53 30.13 -43.60
CA ALA A 18 -5.96 30.12 -43.50
C ALA A 18 -6.47 31.42 -42.83
N PRO A 19 -7.67 31.94 -43.18
CA PRO A 19 -8.18 33.20 -42.63
C PRO A 19 -8.25 33.21 -41.09
N TRP A 20 -8.45 32.05 -40.48
CA TRP A 20 -8.51 31.84 -39.03
C TRP A 20 -7.14 31.68 -38.35
N ALA A 21 -6.05 31.50 -39.11
CA ALA A 21 -4.69 31.35 -38.60
C ALA A 21 -3.85 32.64 -38.71
N ILE A 22 -4.27 33.59 -39.56
CA ILE A 22 -3.56 34.86 -39.79
C ILE A 22 -3.90 35.89 -38.71
N ASP A 23 -5.17 35.99 -38.30
CA ASP A 23 -5.61 36.96 -37.28
C ASP A 23 -5.18 36.52 -35.86
N PRO A 24 -4.32 37.30 -35.17
CA PRO A 24 -3.88 36.98 -33.81
C PRO A 24 -5.02 36.81 -32.81
N LYS A 25 -6.12 37.59 -32.92
CA LYS A 25 -7.26 37.51 -32.01
C LYS A 25 -8.06 36.23 -32.22
N VAL A 26 -8.18 35.78 -33.46
CA VAL A 26 -8.85 34.51 -33.78
C VAL A 26 -8.02 33.35 -33.22
N ARG A 27 -6.69 33.38 -33.37
CA ARG A 27 -5.81 32.37 -32.76
C ARG A 27 -5.87 32.35 -31.24
N GLU A 28 -5.94 33.52 -30.61
CA GLU A 28 -6.09 33.65 -29.15
C GLU A 28 -7.42 33.04 -28.69
N GLY A 29 -8.52 33.37 -29.37
CA GLY A 29 -9.84 32.79 -29.08
C GLY A 29 -9.86 31.26 -29.24
N ILE A 30 -9.27 30.73 -30.32
CA ILE A 30 -9.13 29.28 -30.54
C ILE A 30 -8.29 28.64 -29.42
N SER A 31 -7.17 29.27 -29.04
CA SER A 31 -6.32 28.78 -27.95
C SER A 31 -7.07 28.74 -26.62
N TYR A 32 -7.88 29.75 -26.33
CA TYR A 32 -8.67 29.82 -25.10
C TYR A 32 -9.76 28.72 -25.05
N ILE A 33 -10.49 28.52 -26.15
CA ILE A 33 -11.48 27.44 -26.26
C ILE A 33 -10.81 26.08 -26.10
N HIS A 34 -9.65 25.87 -26.72
CA HIS A 34 -8.90 24.62 -26.58
C HIS A 34 -8.44 24.40 -25.13
N ALA A 35 -7.95 25.44 -24.46
CA ALA A 35 -7.56 25.36 -23.05
C ALA A 35 -8.75 25.00 -22.15
N ILE A 36 -9.94 25.56 -22.41
CA ILE A 36 -11.17 25.20 -21.67
C ILE A 36 -11.54 23.74 -21.91
N ASN A 37 -11.57 23.30 -23.17
CA ASN A 37 -11.90 21.92 -23.51
C ASN A 37 -10.92 20.94 -22.89
N ARG A 38 -9.62 21.24 -22.98
CA ARG A 38 -8.57 20.42 -22.36
C ARG A 38 -8.76 20.35 -20.86
N THR A 39 -8.97 21.49 -20.20
CA THR A 39 -9.23 21.53 -18.76
C THR A 39 -10.40 20.63 -18.38
N ARG A 40 -11.49 20.67 -19.15
CA ARG A 40 -12.65 19.79 -18.93
C ARG A 40 -12.30 18.30 -19.09
N GLU A 41 -11.55 17.92 -20.12
CA GLU A 41 -11.08 16.54 -20.29
C GLU A 41 -10.23 16.08 -19.10
N GLU A 42 -9.32 16.93 -18.62
CA GLU A 42 -8.49 16.61 -17.45
C GLU A 42 -9.34 16.40 -16.19
N PHE A 43 -10.37 17.23 -15.97
CA PHE A 43 -11.31 17.01 -14.86
C PHE A 43 -12.06 15.68 -14.99
N GLU A 44 -12.46 15.29 -16.20
CA GLU A 44 -13.10 13.99 -16.45
C GLU A 44 -12.15 12.82 -16.19
N LEU A 45 -10.86 12.95 -16.52
CA LEU A 45 -9.83 11.96 -16.20
C LEU A 45 -9.56 11.87 -14.70
N ILE A 46 -9.42 13.01 -14.01
CA ILE A 46 -9.27 13.05 -12.55
C ILE A 46 -10.46 12.36 -11.87
N ALA A 47 -11.68 12.59 -12.36
CA ALA A 47 -12.88 11.94 -11.88
C ALA A 47 -12.81 10.41 -11.98
N GLN A 48 -12.37 9.89 -13.13
CA GLN A 48 -12.20 8.45 -13.35
C GLN A 48 -11.12 7.86 -12.44
N GLU A 49 -10.00 8.55 -12.29
CA GLU A 49 -8.91 8.13 -11.41
C GLU A 49 -9.30 8.15 -9.94
N LEU A 50 -10.06 9.16 -9.52
CA LEU A 50 -10.65 9.24 -8.18
C LEU A 50 -11.60 8.07 -7.91
N ALA A 51 -12.52 7.80 -8.84
CA ALA A 51 -13.45 6.68 -8.72
C ALA A 51 -12.70 5.34 -8.61
N ARG A 52 -11.62 5.17 -9.38
CA ARG A 52 -10.76 4.00 -9.33
C ARG A 52 -10.05 3.86 -7.98
N ALA A 53 -9.48 4.95 -7.46
CA ALA A 53 -8.82 4.96 -6.16
C ALA A 53 -9.81 4.65 -5.01
N MET A 54 -10.99 5.26 -5.02
CA MET A 54 -12.07 4.97 -4.07
C MET A 54 -12.51 3.50 -4.15
N GLY A 55 -12.64 2.96 -5.38
CA GLY A 55 -12.97 1.56 -5.61
C GLY A 55 -11.97 0.61 -4.97
N TRP A 56 -10.67 0.83 -5.21
CA TRP A 56 -9.61 0.02 -4.60
C TRP A 56 -9.61 0.08 -3.08
N ALA A 57 -9.86 1.26 -2.50
CA ALA A 57 -9.98 1.41 -1.05
C ALA A 57 -11.18 0.63 -0.48
N MET A 58 -12.33 0.67 -1.15
CA MET A 58 -13.50 -0.13 -0.76
C MET A 58 -13.24 -1.63 -0.88
N ASP A 59 -12.59 -2.07 -1.96
CA ASP A 59 -12.27 -3.48 -2.19
C ASP A 59 -11.30 -4.02 -1.14
N LEU A 60 -10.24 -3.28 -0.80
CA LEU A 60 -9.27 -3.69 0.22
C LEU A 60 -9.91 -3.81 1.61
N HIS A 61 -10.85 -2.93 1.95
CA HIS A 61 -11.61 -3.06 3.21
C HIS A 61 -12.57 -4.26 3.18
N SER A 62 -13.05 -4.68 2.01
CA SER A 62 -13.95 -5.85 1.91
C SER A 62 -13.22 -7.20 2.15
N VAL A 63 -11.91 -7.25 1.92
CA VAL A 63 -11.08 -8.44 2.20
C VAL A 63 -11.12 -8.79 3.69
N ASP A 64 -11.19 -7.80 4.58
CA ASP A 64 -11.35 -7.95 6.04
C ASP A 64 -12.72 -8.56 6.43
N LEU A 65 -13.78 -8.31 5.65
CA LEU A 65 -15.12 -8.84 5.94
C LEU A 65 -15.26 -10.33 5.55
N LEU A 66 -14.44 -10.81 4.63
CA LEU A 66 -14.49 -12.21 4.17
C LEU A 66 -13.78 -13.17 5.13
N GLU A 67 -12.83 -12.72 5.95
CA GLU A 67 -12.18 -13.58 6.95
C GLU A 67 -13.06 -13.85 8.19
N ARG A 68 -14.17 -13.11 8.38
CA ARG A 68 -15.13 -13.34 9.46
C ARG A 68 -16.32 -14.22 9.06
N GLY A 69 -16.44 -14.59 7.78
CA GLY A 69 -17.61 -15.26 7.21
C GLY A 69 -17.24 -16.44 6.32
N ASP A 70 -17.38 -17.62 6.90
CA ASP A 70 -17.50 -18.94 6.27
C ASP A 70 -16.25 -19.70 5.79
N SER A 71 -16.26 -20.97 6.18
CA SER A 71 -15.23 -21.98 6.03
C SER A 71 -15.31 -22.64 4.65
N ASP A 72 -14.47 -22.24 3.69
CA ASP A 72 -13.96 -23.14 2.64
C ASP A 72 -12.75 -22.55 1.87
N VAL A 73 -11.65 -22.22 2.57
CA VAL A 73 -10.44 -21.72 1.90
C VAL A 73 -9.67 -22.91 1.28
N PRO A 74 -9.53 -23.01 -0.06
CA PRO A 74 -8.77 -24.08 -0.70
C PRO A 74 -7.28 -23.74 -0.72
N VAL A 75 -6.43 -24.74 -0.43
CA VAL A 75 -4.95 -24.75 -0.52
C VAL A 75 -4.28 -23.47 -0.01
N ASN A 76 -4.12 -23.45 1.32
CA ASN A 76 -3.42 -22.52 2.17
C ASN A 76 -2.20 -21.79 1.53
N ASP A 77 -2.39 -20.58 1.00
CA ASP A 77 -1.31 -19.70 0.48
C ASP A 77 -0.27 -19.35 1.55
N VAL A 78 -0.60 -19.48 2.83
CA VAL A 78 0.33 -19.37 3.96
C VAL A 78 1.54 -20.29 3.80
N ASP A 79 1.36 -21.49 3.24
CA ASP A 79 2.46 -22.45 3.06
C ASP A 79 3.42 -22.04 1.92
N ARG A 80 2.99 -21.12 1.03
CA ARG A 80 3.83 -20.54 -0.02
C ARG A 80 4.71 -19.39 0.49
N VAL A 81 4.37 -18.82 1.64
CA VAL A 81 5.15 -17.75 2.26
C VAL A 81 6.40 -18.37 2.90
N GLN A 82 7.57 -18.01 2.37
CA GLN A 82 8.85 -18.45 2.89
C GLN A 82 9.23 -17.62 4.12
N LEU A 83 8.71 -18.05 5.27
CA LEU A 83 9.19 -17.64 6.58
C LEU A 83 9.96 -18.84 7.16
N PRO A 84 11.31 -18.88 7.03
CA PRO A 84 12.11 -19.94 7.64
C PRO A 84 11.94 -19.92 9.16
N ASN A 85 12.18 -21.07 9.81
CA ASN A 85 12.12 -21.26 11.27
C ASN A 85 10.74 -21.11 11.94
N LEU A 86 9.69 -20.72 11.20
CA LEU A 86 8.32 -20.70 11.73
C LEU A 86 7.53 -21.94 11.33
N ASN A 87 6.86 -22.56 12.29
CA ASN A 87 5.85 -23.58 12.02
C ASN A 87 4.58 -22.93 11.40
N ARG A 88 3.70 -23.76 10.84
CA ARG A 88 2.51 -23.27 10.14
C ARG A 88 1.61 -22.37 10.99
N ILE A 89 1.52 -22.63 12.30
CA ILE A 89 0.69 -21.84 13.22
C ILE A 89 1.32 -20.46 13.43
N GLU A 90 2.63 -20.40 13.66
CA GLU A 90 3.38 -19.14 13.78
C GLU A 90 3.31 -18.31 12.50
N LYS A 91 3.45 -18.95 11.33
CA LYS A 91 3.30 -18.28 10.03
C LYS A 91 1.93 -17.61 9.89
N THR A 92 0.87 -18.35 10.19
CA THR A 92 -0.50 -17.80 10.13
C THR A 92 -0.65 -16.63 11.10
N ARG A 93 -0.07 -16.71 12.30
CA ARG A 93 -0.14 -15.64 13.31
C ARG A 93 0.57 -14.36 12.83
N VAL A 94 1.77 -14.51 12.26
CA VAL A 94 2.55 -13.38 11.72
C VAL A 94 1.84 -12.75 10.52
N ILE A 95 1.32 -13.56 9.59
CA ILE A 95 0.56 -13.07 8.44
C ILE A 95 -0.70 -12.34 8.89
N MET A 96 -1.46 -12.91 9.84
CA MET A 96 -2.64 -12.27 10.38
C MET A 96 -2.31 -10.91 11.03
N LYS A 97 -1.24 -10.85 11.85
CA LYS A 97 -0.78 -9.59 12.46
C LYS A 97 -0.43 -8.54 11.39
N GLU A 98 0.32 -8.92 10.36
CA GLU A 98 0.66 -8.04 9.24
C GLU A 98 -0.58 -7.54 8.49
N LEU A 99 -1.55 -8.41 8.23
CA LEU A 99 -2.81 -8.04 7.58
C LEU A 99 -3.60 -7.04 8.44
N CYS A 100 -3.71 -7.28 9.75
CA CYS A 100 -4.36 -6.35 10.68
C CYS A 100 -3.65 -4.99 10.71
N MET A 101 -2.31 -4.97 10.73
CA MET A 101 -1.53 -3.72 10.69
C MET A 101 -1.75 -2.95 9.39
N ARG A 102 -1.69 -3.64 8.23
CA ARG A 102 -1.95 -3.02 6.93
C ARG A 102 -3.36 -2.47 6.82
N LEU A 103 -4.33 -3.20 7.36
CA LEU A 103 -5.71 -2.76 7.40
C LEU A 103 -5.88 -1.52 8.29
N ALA A 104 -5.21 -1.47 9.45
CA ALA A 104 -5.22 -0.30 10.31
C ALA A 104 -4.65 0.94 9.59
N SER A 105 -3.49 0.81 8.95
CA SER A 105 -2.90 1.89 8.14
C SER A 105 -3.79 2.30 6.97
N HIS A 106 -4.43 1.32 6.30
CA HIS A 106 -5.38 1.59 5.23
C HIS A 106 -6.60 2.38 5.72
N ARG A 107 -7.15 2.01 6.89
CA ARG A 107 -8.27 2.72 7.50
C ARG A 107 -7.90 4.16 7.84
N GLU A 108 -6.74 4.39 8.42
CA GLU A 108 -6.22 5.73 8.71
C GLU A 108 -6.13 6.56 7.42
N LEU A 109 -5.48 6.04 6.39
CA LEU A 109 -5.32 6.71 5.10
C LEU A 109 -6.68 7.06 4.47
N VAL A 110 -7.62 6.11 4.44
CA VAL A 110 -8.95 6.30 3.87
C VAL A 110 -9.75 7.35 4.64
N THR A 111 -9.63 7.38 5.97
CA THR A 111 -10.28 8.41 6.78
C THR A 111 -9.69 9.80 6.56
N GLU A 112 -8.37 9.92 6.49
CA GLU A 112 -7.69 11.18 6.22
C GLU A 112 -8.06 11.73 4.82
N TRP A 113 -8.15 10.85 3.83
CA TRP A 113 -8.37 11.25 2.45
C TRP A 113 -9.85 11.51 2.13
N SER A 114 -10.78 11.02 2.95
CA SER A 114 -12.21 11.06 2.67
C SER A 114 -12.74 12.46 2.32
N ASP A 115 -12.37 13.48 3.07
CA ASP A 115 -12.88 14.84 2.83
C ASP A 115 -12.38 15.42 1.51
N ASN A 116 -11.09 15.19 1.19
CA ASN A 116 -10.51 15.58 -0.09
C ASN A 116 -11.18 14.84 -1.25
N PHE A 117 -11.43 13.55 -1.06
CA PHE A 117 -12.08 12.69 -2.03
C PHE A 117 -13.52 13.13 -2.33
N LEU A 118 -14.31 13.44 -1.30
CA LEU A 118 -15.65 14.00 -1.48
C LEU A 118 -15.61 15.39 -2.13
N TRP A 119 -14.65 16.23 -1.75
CA TRP A 119 -14.47 17.54 -2.38
C TRP A 119 -14.15 17.42 -3.87
N VAL A 120 -13.15 16.63 -4.27
CA VAL A 120 -12.80 16.45 -5.69
C VAL A 120 -13.97 15.85 -6.45
N TRP A 121 -14.68 14.89 -5.85
CA TRP A 121 -15.85 14.26 -6.45
C TRP A 121 -16.94 15.28 -6.84
N ASP A 122 -17.31 16.16 -5.91
CA ASP A 122 -18.33 17.19 -6.12
C ASP A 122 -17.93 18.19 -7.23
N HIS A 123 -16.63 18.39 -7.46
CA HIS A 123 -16.11 19.30 -8.47
C HIS A 123 -15.87 18.65 -9.84
N CYS A 124 -15.76 17.32 -9.91
CA CYS A 124 -15.50 16.59 -11.16
C CYS A 124 -16.77 15.95 -11.79
N HIS A 125 -17.85 15.75 -11.02
CA HIS A 125 -19.06 15.06 -11.49
C HIS A 125 -20.37 15.84 -11.24
N PRO A 126 -20.87 16.60 -12.23
CA PRO A 126 -22.13 17.34 -12.10
C PRO A 126 -23.40 16.56 -12.50
N LYS A 127 -23.33 15.27 -12.86
CA LYS A 127 -24.53 14.47 -13.17
C LYS A 127 -25.09 13.86 -11.89
N GLU A 128 -26.01 14.59 -11.27
CA GLU A 128 -26.54 14.41 -9.91
C GLU A 128 -27.12 13.03 -9.56
N ASN A 129 -27.28 12.08 -10.50
CA ASN A 129 -28.10 10.88 -10.25
C ASN A 129 -27.43 9.51 -10.55
N GLU A 130 -26.43 9.44 -11.44
CA GLU A 130 -25.91 8.12 -11.88
C GLU A 130 -24.94 7.48 -10.89
N ASN A 131 -24.24 8.30 -10.08
CA ASN A 131 -23.16 7.83 -9.22
C ASN A 131 -23.43 7.99 -7.71
N GLN A 132 -24.67 8.34 -7.32
CA GLN A 132 -25.01 8.55 -5.91
C GLN A 132 -24.80 7.28 -5.06
N ALA A 133 -25.12 6.11 -5.63
CA ALA A 133 -24.91 4.82 -4.96
C ALA A 133 -23.43 4.54 -4.63
N PHE A 134 -22.50 5.04 -5.45
CA PHE A 134 -21.06 4.88 -5.22
C PHE A 134 -20.61 5.69 -4.01
N ILE A 135 -21.04 6.96 -3.93
CA ILE A 135 -20.73 7.84 -2.79
C ILE A 135 -21.41 7.38 -1.51
N ASP A 136 -22.63 6.86 -1.60
CA ASP A 136 -23.29 6.27 -0.43
C ASP A 136 -22.53 5.04 0.09
N SER A 137 -21.91 4.27 -0.81
CA SER A 137 -21.05 3.13 -0.43
C SER A 137 -19.77 3.62 0.25
N TRP A 138 -19.13 4.67 -0.27
CA TRP A 138 -17.99 5.33 0.38
C TRP A 138 -18.33 5.84 1.79
N ARG A 139 -19.45 6.56 1.93
CA ARG A 139 -19.89 7.08 3.24
C ARG A 139 -20.17 5.97 4.24
N LYS A 140 -20.78 4.87 3.80
CA LYS A 140 -20.99 3.67 4.63
C LYS A 140 -19.67 3.05 5.06
N LEU A 141 -18.68 2.97 4.17
CA LEU A 141 -17.33 2.52 4.50
C LEU A 141 -16.72 3.38 5.62
N ILE A 142 -16.70 4.71 5.44
CA ILE A 142 -16.14 5.63 6.45
C ILE A 142 -16.88 5.51 7.78
N GLN A 143 -18.21 5.42 7.75
CA GLN A 143 -19.01 5.19 8.95
C GLN A 143 -18.64 3.86 9.62
N HIS A 144 -18.50 2.78 8.87
CA HIS A 144 -18.12 1.48 9.39
C HIS A 144 -16.72 1.52 10.02
N ILE A 145 -15.75 2.18 9.38
CA ILE A 145 -14.41 2.37 9.93
C ILE A 145 -14.46 3.13 11.25
N SER A 146 -15.24 4.21 11.34
CA SER A 146 -15.36 5.01 12.58
C SER A 146 -16.02 4.26 13.74
N GLN A 147 -16.84 3.25 13.43
CA GLN A 147 -17.56 2.44 14.41
C GLN A 147 -16.79 1.18 14.83
N THR A 148 -15.79 0.77 14.05
CA THR A 148 -15.02 -0.45 14.30
C THR A 148 -13.75 -0.11 15.07
N ASN A 149 -13.63 -0.59 16.31
CA ASN A 149 -12.42 -0.40 17.09
C ASN A 149 -11.29 -1.26 16.52
N VAL A 150 -10.12 -0.66 16.23
CA VAL A 150 -8.93 -1.39 15.77
C VAL A 150 -8.38 -2.28 16.88
N ALA A 151 -8.60 -1.93 18.15
CA ALA A 151 -8.22 -2.77 19.28
C ALA A 151 -8.96 -4.12 19.30
N ASP A 152 -10.16 -4.21 18.70
CA ASP A 152 -10.88 -5.49 18.57
C ASP A 152 -10.22 -6.43 17.53
N LEU A 153 -9.31 -5.91 16.69
CA LEU A 153 -8.59 -6.69 15.67
C LEU A 153 -7.21 -7.17 16.17
N VAL A 154 -6.67 -6.54 17.22
CA VAL A 154 -5.29 -6.73 17.68
C VAL A 154 -5.29 -7.17 19.15
N ASP A 155 -5.89 -8.32 19.43
CA ASP A 155 -5.66 -9.06 20.69
C ASP A 155 -4.46 -10.01 20.48
N ILE A 156 -3.29 -9.43 20.16
CA ILE A 156 -2.08 -10.15 19.71
C ILE A 156 -0.83 -9.64 20.44
N ASP A 157 -0.86 -9.61 21.77
CA ASP A 157 0.36 -9.42 22.57
C ASP A 157 1.34 -10.60 22.37
N ASP A 158 0.83 -11.82 22.12
CA ASP A 158 1.62 -13.05 22.05
C ASP A 158 2.46 -13.27 20.77
N ALA A 159 2.31 -12.45 19.73
CA ALA A 159 3.04 -12.66 18.47
C ALA A 159 4.31 -11.82 18.33
N ASP A 160 4.46 -10.76 19.14
CA ASP A 160 5.70 -9.97 19.17
C ASP A 160 6.82 -10.77 19.83
N ASP A 161 6.52 -11.42 20.95
CA ASP A 161 7.43 -12.32 21.65
C ASP A 161 7.98 -13.44 20.74
N ALA A 162 7.12 -14.03 19.89
CA ALA A 162 7.54 -15.09 18.97
C ALA A 162 8.42 -14.60 17.82
N LEU A 163 8.31 -13.32 17.43
CA LEU A 163 9.19 -12.70 16.43
C LEU A 163 10.53 -12.32 17.05
N GLU A 164 10.52 -11.80 18.28
CA GLU A 164 11.73 -11.44 19.03
C GLU A 164 12.57 -12.69 19.34
N ASP A 165 11.95 -13.79 19.75
CA ASP A 165 12.63 -15.07 20.03
C ASP A 165 13.28 -15.67 18.77
N ALA A 166 12.59 -15.60 17.62
CA ALA A 166 13.13 -16.09 16.34
C ALA A 166 14.29 -15.24 15.79
N VAL A 167 14.39 -13.96 16.16
CA VAL A 167 15.49 -13.06 15.78
C VAL A 167 16.71 -13.25 16.68
N LEU A 168 16.51 -13.69 17.93
CA LEU A 168 17.61 -13.92 18.89
C LEU A 168 18.38 -15.22 18.63
N GLU A 169 17.82 -16.20 17.91
CA GLU A 169 18.52 -17.45 17.56
C GLU A 169 19.59 -17.31 16.45
N GLU A 170 19.74 -16.12 15.84
CA GLU A 170 20.81 -15.84 14.86
C GLU A 170 21.99 -15.03 15.46
N VAL A 171 22.30 -15.24 16.76
CA VAL A 171 23.64 -14.96 17.25
C VAL A 171 24.47 -16.22 17.06
N ILE A 172 25.15 -16.29 15.93
CA ILE A 172 26.21 -17.27 15.67
C ILE A 172 27.24 -17.08 16.79
N GLU A 173 27.22 -17.98 17.76
CA GLU A 173 28.29 -18.18 18.73
C GLU A 173 29.52 -18.67 17.94
N ASP A 174 30.28 -17.73 17.37
CA ASP A 174 31.62 -17.99 16.87
C ASP A 174 32.52 -18.13 18.10
N GLY A 175 32.36 -19.28 18.77
CA GLY A 175 33.25 -19.76 19.80
C GLY A 175 34.60 -20.07 19.18
N GLU A 176 35.42 -19.04 19.02
CA GLU A 176 36.86 -19.22 18.88
C GLU A 176 37.38 -19.81 20.20
N GLU A 177 37.48 -21.15 20.25
CA GLU A 177 38.24 -21.87 21.26
C GLU A 177 39.72 -21.43 21.16
N ALA A 178 40.15 -20.57 22.08
CA ALA A 178 41.56 -20.26 22.24
C ALA A 178 42.27 -21.50 22.79
N GLU A 179 43.14 -22.10 21.97
CA GLU A 179 44.06 -23.17 22.37
C GLU A 179 45.04 -22.64 23.44
N ASP A 180 44.78 -22.96 24.71
CA ASP A 180 45.76 -22.82 25.80
C ASP A 180 46.69 -24.04 25.82
N ASP A 181 47.65 -24.08 24.89
CA ASP A 181 48.91 -24.80 25.09
C ASP A 181 49.90 -23.89 25.85
N TRP A 182 50.89 -24.49 26.52
CA TRP A 182 51.95 -23.87 27.34
C TRP A 182 51.60 -23.62 28.82
N MET A 183 51.78 -24.64 29.67
CA MET A 183 53.01 -24.81 30.48
C MET A 183 52.95 -26.16 31.20
N SER A 184 53.68 -27.13 30.66
CA SER A 184 54.08 -28.33 31.40
C SER A 184 55.24 -27.95 32.32
N ASP A 185 54.95 -27.64 33.58
CA ASP A 185 55.94 -27.81 34.64
C ASP A 185 55.80 -29.22 35.20
N ASN A 186 56.59 -30.07 34.56
CA ASN A 186 57.02 -31.36 35.02
C ASN A 186 57.78 -31.21 36.35
N ASP A 187 57.13 -31.43 37.49
CA ASP A 187 57.84 -31.81 38.70
C ASP A 187 57.52 -33.27 39.06
N SER A 188 58.61 -34.02 39.15
CA SER A 188 58.64 -35.46 39.05
C SER A 188 58.56 -36.12 40.43
N ASN A 189 57.54 -36.98 40.59
CA ASN A 189 57.64 -38.32 41.18
C ASN A 189 57.77 -38.42 42.73
N PRO A 190 57.71 -39.62 43.35
CA PRO A 190 56.45 -40.19 43.84
C PRO A 190 56.53 -40.80 45.27
N ASP A 191 55.36 -41.26 45.68
CA ASP A 191 55.06 -42.45 46.52
C ASP A 191 55.08 -42.41 48.07
N PRO A 192 54.15 -43.19 48.67
CA PRO A 192 53.89 -43.26 50.11
C PRO A 192 54.70 -44.39 50.78
N ALA A 193 55.03 -44.23 52.06
CA ALA A 193 55.40 -45.36 52.91
C ALA A 193 55.12 -45.08 54.41
N GLU A 194 54.23 -45.90 54.94
CA GLU A 194 54.19 -46.56 56.26
C GLU A 194 54.84 -45.91 57.51
N SER A 195 53.96 -45.63 58.49
CA SER A 195 53.99 -46.03 59.93
C SER A 195 53.53 -44.92 60.87
#